data_AF-A0A1F8RZP8-F1
#
_entry.id   AF-A0A1F8RZP8-F1
#
_cell.length_a   1.000
_cell.length_b   1.000
_cell.length_c   1.000
_cell.angle_alpha   90.00
_cell.angle_beta   90.00
_cell.angle_gamma   90.00
#
_symmetry.space_group_name_H-M   'P 1'
#
loop_
_entity.id
_entity.type
_entity.pdbx_description
1 polymer ?
#
loop_
_entity_poly.entity_id
_entity_poly.type
_entity_poly.pdbx_seq_one_letter_code
_entity_poly.pdbx_strand_id
1 'polypeptide(L)'
;MRLSDWRGRAPSRDSVSPKVLAVVETALVTLGAERDPECWVAWGDDPAVRYVIFAPTPGGLAQVTVRVNAPGEGPRAGGKVVRWGRVQLGELGVEIQGGHRLVTFQVETHVLNGVDDTADRIAEFARALFAAVDGRPVPVAKSAPATAGESARATVAKG
;
A
#
# COMPACT_ATOMS: atom_id res chain seq x y z
N MET A 1 -1.89 4.43 2.42
CA MET A 1 -3.10 4.11 1.60
C MET A 1 -3.98 3.14 2.36
N ARG A 2 -5.30 3.34 2.37
CA ARG A 2 -6.23 2.46 3.09
C ARG A 2 -6.56 1.20 2.27
N LEU A 3 -6.91 0.11 2.94
CA LEU A 3 -7.31 -1.16 2.28
C LEU A 3 -8.45 -0.95 1.26
N SER A 4 -9.41 -0.10 1.60
CA SER A 4 -10.57 0.23 0.76
C SER A 4 -10.19 0.97 -0.53
N ASP A 5 -9.17 1.84 -0.48
CA ASP A 5 -8.67 2.59 -1.63
C ASP A 5 -8.13 1.68 -2.74
N TRP A 6 -7.57 0.52 -2.36
CA TRP A 6 -6.95 -0.41 -3.32
C TRP A 6 -7.94 -1.00 -4.32
N ARG A 7 -9.25 -0.99 -4.03
CA ARG A 7 -10.29 -1.43 -4.98
C ARG A 7 -10.25 -0.64 -6.28
N GLY A 8 -9.99 0.66 -6.22
CA GLY A 8 -9.90 1.53 -7.39
C GLY A 8 -8.57 1.43 -8.15
N ARG A 9 -7.59 0.70 -7.59
CA ARG A 9 -6.21 0.63 -8.09
C ARG A 9 -5.75 -0.79 -8.43
N ALA A 10 -6.61 -1.79 -8.18
CA ALA A 10 -6.28 -3.18 -8.43
C ALA A 10 -6.06 -3.40 -9.93
N PRO A 11 -4.95 -4.07 -10.33
CA PRO A 11 -4.70 -4.42 -11.73
C PRO A 11 -5.74 -5.37 -12.31
N SER A 12 -6.43 -6.14 -11.46
CA SER A 12 -7.53 -7.04 -11.84
C SER A 12 -8.71 -6.89 -10.88
N ARG A 13 -9.92 -6.94 -11.44
CA ARG A 13 -11.17 -6.91 -10.66
C ARG A 13 -11.37 -8.15 -9.81
N ASP A 14 -10.84 -9.30 -10.25
CA ASP A 14 -10.96 -10.56 -9.51
C ASP A 14 -10.22 -10.49 -8.18
N SER A 15 -9.06 -9.82 -8.16
CA SER A 15 -8.22 -9.59 -6.98
C SER A 15 -8.90 -8.78 -5.89
N VAL A 16 -9.96 -8.03 -6.22
CA VAL A 16 -10.73 -7.21 -5.27
C VAL A 16 -12.21 -7.56 -5.30
N SER A 17 -12.55 -8.77 -5.73
CA SER A 17 -13.91 -9.28 -5.64
C SER A 17 -14.39 -9.31 -4.18
N PRO A 18 -15.70 -9.20 -3.90
CA PRO A 18 -16.22 -9.22 -2.54
C PRO A 18 -15.78 -10.44 -1.73
N LYS A 19 -15.65 -11.61 -2.37
CA LYS A 19 -15.19 -12.85 -1.72
C LYS A 19 -13.71 -12.78 -1.33
N VAL A 20 -12.85 -12.21 -2.17
CA VAL A 20 -11.43 -12.01 -1.85
C VAL A 20 -11.28 -11.02 -0.71
N LEU A 21 -12.01 -9.90 -0.78
CA LEU A 21 -11.94 -8.87 0.26
C LEU A 21 -12.42 -9.38 1.62
N ALA A 22 -13.44 -10.23 1.67
CA ALA A 22 -13.93 -10.83 2.91
C ALA A 22 -12.85 -11.68 3.60
N VAL A 23 -12.11 -12.52 2.87
CA VAL A 23 -11.03 -13.33 3.46
C VAL A 23 -9.82 -12.47 3.84
N VAL A 24 -9.52 -11.44 3.05
CA VAL A 24 -8.44 -10.48 3.33
C VAL A 24 -8.70 -9.71 4.62
N GLU A 25 -9.89 -9.11 4.76
CA GLU A 25 -10.28 -8.35 5.95
C GLU A 25 -10.24 -9.24 7.20
N THR A 26 -10.80 -10.45 7.10
CA THR A 26 -10.77 -11.43 8.20
C THR A 26 -9.35 -11.77 8.62
N ALA A 27 -8.45 -12.03 7.67
CA ALA A 27 -7.05 -12.34 7.95
C ALA A 27 -6.32 -11.16 8.60
N LEU A 28 -6.49 -9.94 8.08
CA LEU A 28 -5.86 -8.73 8.62
C LEU A 28 -6.33 -8.43 10.05
N VAL A 29 -7.64 -8.47 10.30
CA VAL A 29 -8.21 -8.24 11.63
C VAL A 29 -7.74 -9.32 12.61
N THR A 30 -7.68 -10.58 12.19
CA THR A 30 -7.17 -11.69 13.01
C THR A 30 -5.70 -11.50 13.40
N LEU A 31 -4.90 -10.88 12.52
CA LEU A 31 -3.49 -10.54 12.78
C LEU A 31 -3.32 -9.21 13.55
N GLY A 32 -4.42 -8.58 13.98
CA GLY A 32 -4.41 -7.39 14.83
C GLY A 32 -4.40 -6.06 14.07
N ALA A 33 -4.66 -6.06 12.77
CA ALA A 33 -4.91 -4.82 12.04
C ALA A 33 -6.28 -4.23 12.42
N GLU A 34 -6.41 -2.91 12.30
CA GLU A 34 -7.70 -2.24 12.42
C GLU A 34 -8.62 -2.55 11.22
N ARG A 35 -9.90 -2.14 11.30
CA ARG A 35 -10.77 -2.14 10.12
C ARG A 35 -10.25 -1.10 9.14
N ASP A 36 -10.22 -1.47 7.87
CA ASP A 36 -9.66 -0.64 6.79
C ASP A 36 -8.26 -0.06 7.13
N PRO A 37 -7.29 -0.94 7.42
CA PRO A 37 -5.98 -0.50 7.87
C PRO A 37 -5.25 0.26 6.76
N GLU A 38 -4.32 1.12 7.16
CA GLU A 38 -3.29 1.55 6.23
C GLU A 38 -2.49 0.31 5.80
N CYS A 39 -2.35 0.09 4.50
CA CYS A 39 -1.64 -1.05 3.97
C CYS A 39 -1.00 -0.77 2.61
N TRP A 40 -0.02 -1.61 2.30
CA TRP A 40 0.53 -1.71 0.95
C TRP A 40 0.17 -3.06 0.33
N VAL A 41 -0.30 -3.03 -0.91
CA VAL A 41 -0.53 -4.25 -1.70
C VAL A 41 0.62 -4.44 -2.68
N ALA A 42 1.43 -5.47 -2.45
CA ALA A 42 2.44 -5.92 -3.37
C ALA A 42 1.80 -6.96 -4.33
N TRP A 43 1.40 -6.47 -5.49
CA TRP A 43 0.87 -7.31 -6.57
C TRP A 43 1.95 -8.28 -7.06
N GLY A 44 1.59 -9.57 -7.19
CA GLY A 44 2.47 -10.54 -7.84
C GLY A 44 2.44 -10.42 -9.36
N ASP A 45 3.23 -11.24 -10.04
CA ASP A 45 3.30 -11.28 -11.51
C ASP A 45 1.92 -11.50 -12.15
N ASP A 46 1.08 -12.32 -11.49
CA ASP A 46 -0.33 -12.48 -11.82
C ASP A 46 -1.20 -12.09 -10.61
N PRO A 47 -1.71 -10.85 -10.57
CA PRO A 47 -2.57 -10.36 -9.51
C PRO A 47 -3.90 -11.11 -9.41
N ALA A 48 -4.38 -11.74 -10.49
CA ALA A 48 -5.59 -12.54 -10.50
C ALA A 48 -5.36 -13.95 -9.92
N VAL A 49 -4.11 -14.31 -9.61
CA VAL A 49 -3.73 -15.55 -8.94
C VAL A 49 -3.29 -15.30 -7.50
N ARG A 50 -2.30 -14.42 -7.29
CA ARG A 50 -1.71 -14.20 -5.97
C ARG A 50 -1.09 -12.81 -5.79
N TYR A 51 -1.13 -12.32 -4.56
CA TYR A 51 -0.44 -11.10 -4.14
C TYR A 51 -0.21 -11.08 -2.62
N VAL A 52 0.53 -10.09 -2.12
CA VAL A 52 0.83 -9.93 -0.69
C VAL A 52 0.35 -8.56 -0.21
N ILE A 53 -0.16 -8.50 1.02
CA ILE A 53 -0.54 -7.27 1.71
C ILE A 53 0.34 -7.09 2.94
N PHE A 54 0.86 -5.88 3.13
CA PHE A 54 1.57 -5.44 4.33
C PHE A 54 0.74 -4.41 5.07
N ALA A 55 0.43 -4.67 6.34
CA ALA A 55 -0.34 -3.75 7.18
C ALA A 55 0.32 -3.61 8.56
N PRO A 56 0.67 -2.40 9.01
CA PRO A 56 1.14 -2.18 10.38
C PRO A 56 0.06 -2.57 11.40
N THR A 57 0.48 -3.22 12.48
CA THR A 57 -0.37 -3.54 13.64
C THR A 57 0.36 -3.16 14.93
N PRO A 58 -0.32 -3.09 16.08
CA PRO A 58 0.35 -2.80 17.34
C PRO A 58 1.50 -3.78 17.67
N GLY A 59 1.37 -5.05 17.26
CA GLY A 59 2.34 -6.11 17.57
C GLY A 59 3.45 -6.30 16.53
N GLY A 60 3.34 -5.69 15.35
CA GLY A 60 4.28 -5.88 14.26
C GLY A 60 3.71 -5.55 12.89
N LEU A 61 4.40 -6.00 11.84
CA LEU A 61 3.91 -5.91 10.47
C LEU A 61 3.12 -7.18 10.13
N ALA A 62 1.83 -7.05 9.85
CA ALA A 62 1.06 -8.14 9.27
C ALA A 62 1.48 -8.31 7.81
N GLN A 63 1.85 -9.55 7.43
CA GLN A 63 2.13 -9.95 6.06
C GLN A 63 1.11 -11.03 5.67
N VAL A 64 0.19 -10.69 4.79
CA VAL A 64 -0.90 -11.57 4.33
C VAL A 64 -0.69 -11.93 2.87
N THR A 65 -0.52 -13.22 2.60
CA THR A 65 -0.54 -13.74 1.24
C THR A 65 -1.99 -14.03 0.84
N VAL A 66 -2.39 -13.50 -0.31
CA VAL A 66 -3.72 -13.69 -0.88
C VAL A 66 -3.60 -14.58 -2.10
N ARG A 67 -4.48 -15.59 -2.18
CA ARG A 67 -4.71 -16.42 -3.36
C ARG A 67 -6.13 -16.16 -3.83
N VAL A 68 -6.26 -15.59 -5.03
CA VAL A 68 -7.54 -15.12 -5.59
C VAL A 68 -8.37 -16.27 -6.13
N ASN A 69 -7.72 -17.22 -6.79
CA ASN A 69 -8.35 -18.41 -7.35
C ASN A 69 -7.62 -19.66 -6.87
N ALA A 70 -8.13 -20.30 -5.81
CA ALA A 70 -7.73 -21.66 -5.47
C ALA A 70 -8.75 -22.65 -6.07
N PRO A 71 -8.35 -23.51 -7.01
CA PRO A 71 -9.26 -24.45 -7.67
C PRO A 71 -10.04 -25.30 -6.67
N GLY A 72 -11.37 -25.27 -6.75
CA GLY A 72 -12.26 -26.05 -5.88
C GLY A 72 -12.45 -25.50 -4.45
N GLU A 73 -11.71 -24.46 -4.05
CA GLU A 73 -11.68 -23.97 -2.67
C GLU A 73 -12.08 -22.48 -2.54
N GLY A 74 -12.00 -21.71 -3.63
CA GLY A 74 -12.27 -20.27 -3.63
C GLY A 74 -11.08 -19.42 -3.15
N PRO A 75 -11.26 -18.11 -2.92
CA PRO A 75 -10.18 -17.26 -2.48
C PRO A 75 -9.73 -17.58 -1.06
N ARG A 76 -8.43 -17.46 -0.80
CA ARG A 76 -7.82 -17.70 0.51
C ARG A 76 -6.84 -16.60 0.87
N ALA A 77 -6.85 -16.19 2.13
CA ALA A 77 -5.85 -15.29 2.69
C ALA A 77 -5.22 -15.95 3.92
N GLY A 78 -3.90 -15.92 4.00
CA GLY A 78 -3.14 -16.49 5.12
C GLY A 78 -1.89 -15.67 5.37
N GLY A 79 -1.51 -15.49 6.63
CA GLY A 79 -0.44 -14.58 6.96
C GLY A 79 0.13 -14.77 8.35
N LYS A 80 1.06 -13.88 8.68
CA LYS A 80 1.78 -13.84 9.96
C LYS A 80 1.95 -12.38 10.40
N VAL A 81 2.21 -12.19 11.68
CA VAL A 81 2.75 -10.92 12.21
C VAL A 81 4.25 -11.07 12.36
N VAL A 82 5.01 -10.20 11.70
CA VAL A 82 6.45 -10.05 11.91
C VAL A 82 6.64 -9.00 13.01
N ARG A 83 7.12 -9.41 14.18
CA ARG A 83 7.39 -8.50 15.31
C ARG A 83 8.32 -7.37 14.87
N TRP A 84 8.09 -6.15 15.34
CA TRP A 84 8.84 -4.95 14.90
C TRP A 84 10.36 -5.12 14.92
N GLY A 85 10.93 -5.68 16.00
CA GLY A 85 12.37 -5.96 16.09
C GLY A 85 12.92 -7.05 15.15
N ARG A 86 12.07 -7.63 14.29
CA ARG A 86 12.43 -8.59 13.24
C ARG A 86 12.00 -8.15 11.85
N VAL A 87 11.30 -7.02 11.73
CA VAL A 87 10.91 -6.49 10.42
C VAL A 87 12.17 -6.05 9.70
N GLN A 88 12.34 -6.52 8.47
CA GLN A 88 13.47 -6.12 7.64
C GLN A 88 13.05 -4.95 6.75
N LEU A 89 13.63 -3.77 6.95
CA LEU A 89 13.40 -2.60 6.10
C LEU A 89 14.70 -2.26 5.37
N GLY A 90 14.57 -1.89 4.10
CA GLY A 90 15.64 -1.23 3.36
C GLY A 90 15.56 0.29 3.51
N GLU A 91 16.45 0.97 2.79
CA GLU A 91 16.43 2.43 2.71
C GLU A 91 15.30 2.92 1.80
N LEU A 92 14.77 4.11 2.12
CA LEU A 92 13.88 4.85 1.23
C LEU A 92 14.74 5.69 0.29
N GLY A 93 14.92 5.22 -0.94
CA GLY A 93 15.63 5.92 -2.00
C GLY A 93 14.71 6.87 -2.76
N VAL A 94 15.25 8.03 -3.16
CA VAL A 94 14.56 9.01 -4.00
C VAL A 94 15.49 9.41 -5.14
N GLU A 95 14.97 9.38 -6.37
CA GLU A 95 15.65 9.89 -7.56
C GLU A 95 14.73 10.92 -8.25
N ILE A 96 15.33 12.02 -8.74
CA ILE A 96 14.62 13.06 -9.48
C ILE A 96 15.10 13.03 -10.93
N GLN A 97 14.21 12.71 -11.86
CA GLN A 97 14.51 12.59 -13.28
C GLN A 97 13.51 13.37 -14.12
N GLY A 98 13.96 14.43 -14.79
CA GLY A 98 13.11 15.19 -15.73
C GLY A 98 11.83 15.79 -15.11
N GLY A 99 11.85 16.10 -13.80
CA GLY A 99 10.68 16.59 -13.07
C GLY A 99 9.79 15.49 -12.47
N HIS A 100 10.06 14.22 -12.77
CA HIS A 100 9.44 13.08 -12.12
C HIS A 100 10.21 12.65 -10.87
N ARG A 101 9.48 12.19 -9.87
CA ARG A 101 10.07 11.59 -8.66
C ARG A 101 9.96 10.08 -8.74
N LEU A 102 11.08 9.38 -8.68
CA LEU A 102 11.15 7.94 -8.52
C LEU A 102 11.48 7.61 -7.07
N VAL A 103 10.78 6.64 -6.50
CA VAL A 103 11.03 6.15 -5.14
C VAL A 103 11.19 4.64 -5.15
N THR A 104 12.19 4.17 -4.41
CA THR A 104 12.43 2.76 -4.13
C THR A 104 12.47 2.54 -2.63
N PHE A 105 11.84 1.47 -2.15
CA PHE A 105 11.86 1.08 -0.75
C PHE A 105 11.72 -0.43 -0.64
N GLN A 106 12.43 -1.05 0.32
CA GLN A 106 12.29 -2.48 0.57
C GLN A 106 11.62 -2.73 1.92
N VAL A 107 10.65 -3.65 1.93
CA VAL A 107 10.05 -4.22 3.14
C VAL A 107 10.05 -5.74 3.02
N GLU A 108 10.62 -6.41 4.01
CA GLU A 108 10.92 -7.84 3.98
C GLU A 108 11.69 -8.20 2.70
N THR A 109 11.17 -9.12 1.90
CA THR A 109 11.73 -9.54 0.61
C THR A 109 11.14 -8.77 -0.58
N HIS A 110 10.32 -7.74 -0.35
CA HIS A 110 9.59 -7.04 -1.42
C HIS A 110 10.18 -5.66 -1.66
N VAL A 111 10.49 -5.38 -2.93
CA VAL A 111 10.94 -4.07 -3.39
C VAL A 111 9.73 -3.33 -3.97
N LEU A 112 9.48 -2.15 -3.43
CA LEU A 112 8.44 -1.23 -3.85
C LEU A 112 9.09 -0.16 -4.71
N ASN A 113 8.60 0.01 -5.92
CA ASN A 113 9.04 1.05 -6.84
C ASN A 113 7.84 1.85 -7.32
N GLY A 114 7.99 3.16 -7.41
CA GLY A 114 6.92 4.04 -7.85
C GLY A 114 7.43 5.33 -8.44
N VAL A 115 6.59 5.93 -9.26
CA VAL A 115 6.80 7.26 -9.85
C VAL A 115 5.66 8.18 -9.38
N ASP A 116 5.98 9.45 -9.16
CA ASP A 116 5.05 10.55 -8.84
C ASP A 116 4.05 10.16 -7.73
N ASP A 117 2.76 10.07 -8.07
CA ASP A 117 1.67 9.66 -7.18
C ASP A 117 1.93 8.37 -6.40
N THR A 118 2.55 7.39 -7.06
CA THR A 118 2.88 6.11 -6.41
C THR A 118 4.10 6.29 -5.51
N ALA A 119 5.05 7.13 -5.92
CA ALA A 119 6.22 7.46 -5.12
C ALA A 119 5.83 8.16 -3.79
N ASP A 120 4.85 9.07 -3.81
CA ASP A 120 4.29 9.69 -2.60
C ASP A 120 3.77 8.65 -1.61
N ARG A 121 3.00 7.68 -2.10
CA ARG A 121 2.36 6.67 -1.26
C ARG A 121 3.36 5.66 -0.71
N ILE A 122 4.38 5.28 -1.49
CA ILE A 122 5.48 4.46 -0.98
C ILE A 122 6.22 5.21 0.12
N ALA A 123 6.54 6.50 -0.09
CA ALA A 123 7.23 7.30 0.90
C ALA A 123 6.41 7.54 2.18
N GLU A 124 5.10 7.69 2.08
CA GLU A 124 4.18 7.71 3.23
C GLU A 124 4.22 6.40 4.01
N PHE A 125 4.02 5.27 3.31
CA PHE A 125 4.02 3.95 3.92
C PHE A 125 5.38 3.62 4.57
N ALA A 126 6.49 3.91 3.90
CA ALA A 126 7.84 3.69 4.43
C ALA A 126 8.08 4.48 5.72
N ARG A 127 7.67 5.76 5.76
CA ARG A 127 7.79 6.59 6.97
C ARG A 127 6.93 6.06 8.12
N ALA A 128 5.74 5.53 7.83
CA ALA A 128 4.91 4.87 8.84
C ALA A 128 5.60 3.63 9.41
N LEU A 129 6.25 2.81 8.56
CA LEU A 129 7.00 1.64 9.01
C LEU A 129 8.24 2.02 9.83
N PHE A 130 9.01 3.03 9.42
CA PHE A 130 10.14 3.51 10.21
C PHE A 130 9.71 4.00 11.59
N ALA A 131 8.63 4.80 11.65
CA ALA A 131 8.09 5.25 12.93
C ALA A 131 7.67 4.08 13.83
N ALA A 132 6.98 3.08 13.28
CA ALA A 132 6.53 1.91 14.03
C ALA A 132 7.71 1.05 14.55
N VAL A 133 8.73 0.82 13.73
CA VAL A 133 9.95 0.09 14.14
C VAL A 133 10.69 0.84 15.25
N ASP A 134 10.77 2.15 15.17
CA ASP A 134 11.40 3.01 16.18
C ASP A 134 10.56 3.19 17.45
N GLY A 135 9.36 2.59 17.53
CA GLY A 135 8.43 2.78 18.65
C GLY A 135 7.86 4.20 18.75
N ARG A 136 7.91 4.96 17.66
CA ARG A 136 7.37 6.32 17.56
C ARG A 136 5.91 6.27 17.14
N PRO A 137 5.10 7.28 17.53
CA PRO A 137 3.76 7.41 16.99
C PRO A 137 3.80 7.47 15.47
N VAL A 138 3.01 6.62 14.80
CA VAL A 138 2.86 6.66 13.35
C VAL A 138 2.25 8.02 12.98
N PRO A 139 2.91 8.82 12.11
CA PRO A 139 2.32 10.07 11.65
C PRO A 139 1.01 9.78 10.93
N VAL A 140 -0.11 10.27 11.46
CA VAL A 140 -1.38 10.22 10.72
C VAL A 140 -1.19 11.05 9.46
N ALA A 141 -1.38 10.43 8.30
CA ALA A 141 -1.24 11.09 7.01
C ALA A 141 -2.14 12.34 6.97
N LYS A 142 -1.52 13.52 6.91
CA LYS A 142 -2.22 14.74 6.50
C LYS A 142 -2.37 14.64 4.98
N SER A 143 -3.61 14.64 4.49
CA SER A 143 -3.89 14.81 3.07
C SER A 143 -3.06 15.99 2.54
N ALA A 144 -2.18 15.74 1.56
CA ALA A 144 -1.40 16.80 0.96
C ALA A 144 -2.36 17.84 0.36
N PRO A 145 -2.08 19.15 0.47
CA PRO A 145 -2.82 20.14 -0.29
C PRO A 145 -2.63 19.82 -1.77
N ALA A 146 -3.72 19.74 -2.53
CA ALA A 146 -3.65 19.68 -3.97
C ALA A 146 -2.76 20.84 -4.45
N THR A 147 -1.66 20.52 -5.14
CA THR A 147 -0.88 21.52 -5.86
C THR A 147 -1.84 22.22 -6.81
N ALA A 148 -2.20 23.45 -6.48
CA ALA A 148 -2.95 24.33 -7.35
C ALA A 148 -2.07 24.63 -8.57
N GLY A 149 -2.23 23.80 -9.60
CA GLY A 149 -1.70 24.06 -10.92
C GLY A 149 -2.41 25.28 -11.48
N GLU A 150 -1.73 26.41 -11.38
CA GLU A 150 -2.04 27.68 -12.00
C GLU A 150 -2.27 27.51 -13.51
N SER A 151 -3.52 27.59 -13.94
CA SER A 151 -3.86 27.88 -15.34
C SER A 151 -5.01 28.89 -15.38
N ALA A 152 -4.75 30.06 -14.79
CA ALA A 152 -5.48 31.26 -15.13
C ALA A 152 -4.67 32.01 -16.19
N ARG A 153 -4.97 31.75 -17.48
CA ARG A 153 -4.57 32.68 -18.54
C ARG A 153 -5.73 32.99 -19.47
N ALA A 154 -6.27 34.18 -19.21
CA ALA A 154 -6.82 35.17 -20.12
C ALA A 154 -8.03 34.78 -20.99
N THR A 155 -9.20 35.16 -20.48
CA THR A 155 -10.34 35.62 -21.27
C THR A 155 -9.89 36.68 -22.28
N VAL A 156 -10.12 36.44 -23.58
CA VAL A 156 -10.21 37.51 -24.58
C VAL A 156 -11.62 37.48 -25.15
N ALA A 157 -12.34 38.57 -24.88
CA ALA A 157 -13.67 38.84 -25.41
C ALA A 157 -13.65 39.06 -26.94
N LYS A 158 -14.67 38.53 -27.61
CA LYS A 158 -15.23 39.06 -28.86
C LYS A 158 -16.72 39.30 -28.55
N GLY A 159 -17.29 40.48 -28.74
CA GLY A 159 -17.19 41.31 -29.94
C GLY A 159 -18.46 41.05 -30.73
#